data_AF-A0A2G9QHM8-F1
#
_entry.id   AF-A0A2G9QHM8-F1
#
_cell.length_a   1.000
_cell.length_b   1.000
_cell.length_c   1.000
_cell.angle_alpha   90.00
_cell.angle_beta   90.00
_cell.angle_gamma   90.00
#
_symmetry.space_group_name_H-M   'P 1'
#
loop_
_entity.id
_entity.type
_entity.pdbx_description
1 polymer ?
#
loop_
_entity_poly.entity_id
_entity_poly.type
_entity_poly.pdbx_seq_one_letter_code
_entity_poly.pdbx_strand_id
1 'polypeptide(L)'
;MERAVRVALCVAGIGLSVYAYHVETSRERDPEYTALCDINPDISCSKVFTSRWGRGFGLVEGILGAQSLLNQPNSVFGILFYTLQIAL
;
A
#
# COMPACT_ATOMS: atom_id res chain seq x y z
N MET A 1 4.35 28.47 0.80
CA MET A 1 4.60 27.48 -0.27
C MET A 1 4.80 26.08 0.31
N GLU A 2 5.67 25.92 1.30
CA GLU A 2 5.98 24.63 1.95
C GLU A 2 4.75 23.85 2.45
N ARG A 3 3.82 24.50 3.19
CA ARG A 3 2.60 23.84 3.67
C ARG A 3 1.70 23.32 2.55
N ALA A 4 1.53 24.09 1.48
CA ALA A 4 0.71 23.69 0.34
C ALA A 4 1.34 22.50 -0.42
N VAL A 5 2.66 22.52 -0.59
CA VAL A 5 3.41 21.40 -1.19
C VAL A 5 3.30 20.15 -0.31
N ARG A 6 3.47 20.28 1.01
CA ARG A 6 3.30 19.16 1.95
C ARG A 6 1.92 18.53 1.84
N VAL A 7 0.86 19.35 1.89
CA VAL A 7 -0.52 18.88 1.78
C VAL A 7 -0.75 18.20 0.43
N ALA A 8 -0.31 18.79 -0.68
CA ALA A 8 -0.48 18.20 -2.01
C ALA A 8 0.21 16.83 -2.12
N LEU A 9 1.46 16.72 -1.66
CA LEU A 9 2.20 15.46 -1.66
C LEU A 9 1.54 14.40 -0.77
N CYS A 10 1.06 14.78 0.42
CA CYS A 10 0.40 13.84 1.32
C CYS A 10 -0.96 13.38 0.78
N VAL A 11 -1.74 14.27 0.16
CA VAL A 11 -3.01 13.90 -0.49
C VAL A 11 -2.75 12.93 -1.65
N ALA A 12 -1.74 13.18 -2.48
CA ALA A 12 -1.33 12.24 -3.52
C ALA A 12 -0.88 10.89 -2.94
N GLY A 13 -0.08 10.91 -1.87
CA GLY A 13 0.38 9.73 -1.14
C GLY A 13 -0.75 8.89 -0.55
N ILE A 14 -1.75 9.55 0.08
CA ILE A 14 -2.97 8.89 0.57
C ILE A 14 -3.73 8.25 -0.59
N GLY A 15 -3.96 9.00 -1.68
CA GLY A 15 -4.66 8.47 -2.86
C GLY A 15 -4.00 7.22 -3.43
N LEU A 16 -2.68 7.25 -3.60
CA LEU A 16 -1.91 6.09 -4.06
C LEU A 16 -1.93 4.93 -3.06
N SER A 17 -1.87 5.21 -1.75
CA SER A 17 -1.90 4.17 -0.72
C SER A 17 -3.27 3.50 -0.62
N VAL A 18 -4.36 4.26 -0.69
CA VAL A 18 -5.73 3.73 -0.78
C VAL A 18 -5.90 2.88 -2.03
N TYR A 19 -5.39 3.35 -3.17
CA TYR A 19 -5.44 2.58 -4.41
C TYR A 19 -4.64 1.27 -4.32
N ALA A 20 -3.44 1.29 -3.74
CA ALA A 20 -2.65 0.08 -3.51
C ALA A 20 -3.38 -0.92 -2.61
N TYR A 21 -4.00 -0.45 -1.51
CA TYR A 21 -4.83 -1.28 -0.64
C TYR A 21 -6.00 -1.92 -1.39
N HIS A 22 -6.67 -1.14 -2.25
CA HIS A 22 -7.76 -1.62 -3.08
C HIS A 22 -7.29 -2.68 -4.08
N VAL A 23 -6.16 -2.46 -4.76
CA VAL A 23 -5.58 -3.42 -5.71
C VAL A 23 -5.22 -4.72 -5.01
N GLU A 24 -4.50 -4.66 -3.89
CA GLU A 24 -4.11 -5.82 -3.10
C GLU A 24 -5.33 -6.63 -2.68
N THR A 25 -6.33 -5.97 -2.07
CA THR A 25 -7.55 -6.62 -1.61
C THR A 25 -8.38 -7.21 -2.75
N SER A 26 -8.44 -6.53 -3.90
CA SER A 26 -9.19 -7.01 -5.07
C SER A 26 -8.50 -8.20 -5.71
N ARG A 27 -7.17 -8.16 -5.81
CA ARG A 27 -6.35 -9.26 -6.35
C ARG A 27 -6.32 -10.48 -5.43
N GLU A 28 -6.36 -10.28 -4.11
CA GLU A 28 -6.50 -11.37 -3.14
C GLU A 28 -7.87 -12.08 -3.24
N ARG A 29 -8.93 -11.33 -3.58
CA ARG A 29 -10.28 -11.88 -3.76
C ARG A 29 -10.48 -12.51 -5.14
N ASP A 30 -9.90 -11.92 -6.17
CA ASP A 30 -10.02 -12.34 -7.56
C ASP A 30 -8.64 -12.41 -8.24
N PRO A 31 -8.09 -13.63 -8.42
CA PRO A 31 -6.83 -13.86 -9.12
C PRO A 31 -6.84 -13.53 -10.62
N GLU A 32 -7.95 -13.08 -11.21
CA GLU A 32 -8.01 -12.56 -12.58
C GLU A 32 -8.11 -11.02 -12.62
N TYR A 33 -8.25 -10.36 -11.46
CA TYR A 33 -8.29 -8.89 -11.37
C TYR A 33 -7.03 -8.24 -11.94
N THR A 34 -7.18 -7.31 -12.88
CA THR A 34 -6.08 -6.54 -13.46
C THR A 34 -6.19 -5.08 -13.04
N ALA A 35 -5.15 -4.56 -12.39
CA ALA A 35 -5.12 -3.20 -11.90
C ALA A 35 -4.75 -2.20 -13.02
N LEU A 36 -5.17 -0.93 -12.88
CA LEU A 36 -4.74 0.15 -13.79
C LEU A 36 -3.22 0.37 -13.80
N CYS A 37 -2.53 -0.01 -12.71
CA CYS A 37 -1.08 0.10 -12.60
C CYS A 37 -0.33 -1.15 -13.08
N ASP A 38 -1.04 -2.15 -13.61
CA ASP A 38 -0.44 -3.26 -14.35
C ASP A 38 -0.27 -2.82 -15.82
N ILE A 39 0.92 -2.34 -16.17
CA ILE A 39 1.20 -1.74 -17.48
C ILE A 39 1.47 -2.82 -18.54
N ASN A 40 2.21 -3.86 -18.14
CA ASN A 40 2.56 -4.99 -18.98
C ASN A 40 2.92 -6.20 -18.08
N PRO A 41 3.17 -7.40 -18.63
CA PRO A 41 3.46 -8.59 -17.83
C PRO A 41 4.67 -8.47 -16.89
N ASP A 42 5.65 -7.63 -17.24
CA ASP A 42 6.88 -7.39 -16.47
C ASP A 42 6.70 -6.27 -15.42
N ILE A 43 5.78 -5.33 -15.66
CA ILE A 43 5.47 -4.20 -14.78
C ILE A 43 4.05 -4.39 -14.23
N SER A 44 3.95 -5.14 -13.13
CA SER A 44 2.68 -5.39 -12.43
C SER A 44 2.74 -4.98 -10.97
N CYS A 45 1.97 -3.95 -10.61
CA CYS A 45 1.76 -3.55 -9.23
C CYS A 45 0.97 -4.62 -8.45
N SER A 46 0.03 -5.32 -9.09
CA SER A 46 -0.74 -6.39 -8.47
C SER A 46 0.17 -7.50 -7.95
N LYS A 47 1.12 -7.96 -8.76
CA LYS A 47 2.14 -8.95 -8.35
C LYS A 47 2.98 -8.45 -7.17
N VAL A 48 3.34 -7.17 -7.17
CA VAL A 48 4.16 -6.55 -6.10
C VAL A 48 3.38 -6.48 -4.79
N PHE A 49 2.14 -5.98 -4.83
CA PHE A 49 1.32 -5.79 -3.62
C PHE A 49 0.88 -7.10 -2.99
N THR A 50 0.59 -8.13 -3.79
CA THR A 50 0.26 -9.47 -3.25
C THR A 50 1.50 -10.30 -2.91
N SER A 51 2.71 -9.79 -3.11
CA SER A 51 3.92 -10.50 -2.72
C SER A 51 4.08 -10.51 -1.20
N ARG A 52 4.94 -11.41 -0.68
CA ARG A 52 5.30 -11.42 0.75
C ARG A 52 5.82 -10.08 1.27
N TRP A 53 6.39 -9.25 0.39
CA TRP A 53 6.95 -7.95 0.75
C TRP A 53 5.89 -6.85 0.78
N GLY A 54 4.72 -7.08 0.17
CA GLY A 54 3.59 -6.15 0.14
C GLY A 54 2.83 -6.07 1.47
N ARG A 55 2.98 -7.06 2.35
CA ARG A 55 2.39 -7.11 3.70
C ARG A 55 3.48 -7.15 4.77
N GLY A 56 3.32 -6.32 5.80
CA GLY A 56 4.24 -6.28 6.94
C GLY A 56 5.71 -6.04 6.54
N PHE A 57 5.93 -5.40 5.39
CA PHE A 57 7.24 -5.24 4.75
C PHE A 57 8.00 -6.56 4.52
N GLY A 58 7.34 -7.71 4.55
CA GLY A 58 7.95 -9.05 4.55
C GLY A 58 8.83 -9.35 5.77
N LEU A 59 8.78 -8.51 6.81
CA LEU A 59 9.60 -8.62 8.02
C LEU A 59 8.75 -8.90 9.26
N VAL A 60 7.58 -8.27 9.35
CA VAL A 60 6.71 -8.35 10.53
C VAL A 60 6.27 -9.79 10.80
N GLU A 61 5.94 -10.55 9.75
CA GLU A 61 5.58 -11.96 9.89
C GLU A 61 6.68 -12.79 10.57
N GLY A 62 7.96 -12.56 10.23
CA GLY A 62 9.09 -13.30 10.81
C GLY A 62 9.41 -12.91 12.27
N ILE A 63 9.02 -11.71 12.69
CA ILE A 63 9.36 -11.18 14.03
C ILE A 63 8.17 -11.34 14.99
N LEU A 64 6.97 -11.02 14.54
CA LEU A 64 5.75 -10.96 15.35
C LEU A 64 4.72 -12.05 14.99
N GLY A 65 4.96 -12.82 13.94
CA GLY A 65 4.06 -13.86 13.46
C GLY A 65 3.01 -13.37 12.46
N ALA A 66 2.51 -14.29 11.65
CA ALA A 66 1.54 -13.99 10.59
C ALA A 66 0.20 -13.43 11.10
N GLN A 67 -0.21 -13.82 12.32
CA GLN A 67 -1.45 -13.39 12.97
C GLN A 67 -1.29 -12.07 13.75
N SER A 68 -0.11 -11.45 13.71
CA SER A 68 0.12 -10.15 14.35
C SER A 68 -0.80 -9.09 13.74
N LEU A 69 -1.42 -8.26 14.58
CA LEU A 69 -2.20 -7.10 14.13
C LEU A 69 -1.36 -6.11 13.32
N LEU A 70 -0.03 -6.13 13.48
CA LEU A 70 0.91 -5.31 12.72
C LEU A 70 1.29 -5.94 11.36
N ASN A 71 0.88 -7.17 11.07
CA ASN A 71 1.11 -7.80 9.78
C ASN A 71 0.06 -7.33 8.74
N GLN A 72 -0.01 -6.01 8.53
CA GLN A 72 -0.96 -5.37 7.63
C GLN A 72 -0.33 -5.10 6.25
N PRO A 73 -1.15 -4.95 5.20
CA PRO A 73 -0.71 -4.36 3.93
C PRO A 73 0.15 -3.12 4.11
N ASN A 74 1.23 -2.98 3.35
CA ASN A 74 2.13 -1.82 3.42
C ASN A 74 1.39 -0.50 3.15
N SER A 75 0.36 -0.58 2.30
CA SER A 75 -0.55 0.51 1.99
C SER A 75 -1.24 1.09 3.23
N VAL A 76 -1.57 0.27 4.24
CA VAL A 76 -2.17 0.74 5.52
C VAL A 76 -1.20 1.64 6.28
N PHE A 77 0.08 1.26 6.34
CA PHE A 77 1.13 2.09 6.94
C PHE A 77 1.33 3.40 6.15
N GLY A 78 1.24 3.35 4.82
CA GLY A 78 1.27 4.55 3.97
C GLY A 78 0.13 5.52 4.26
N ILE A 79 -1.11 5.02 4.35
CA ILE A 79 -2.28 5.82 4.71
C ILE A 79 -2.07 6.50 6.06
N LEU A 80 -1.63 5.74 7.08
CA LEU A 80 -1.36 6.28 8.41
C LEU A 80 -0.27 7.36 8.36
N PHE A 81 0.86 7.08 7.69
CA PHE A 81 1.99 8.01 7.58
C PHE A 81 1.58 9.35 6.97
N TYR A 82 0.93 9.33 5.81
CA TYR A 82 0.55 10.57 5.13
C TYR A 82 -0.56 11.32 5.86
N THR A 83 -1.46 10.61 6.56
CA THR A 83 -2.48 11.24 7.40
C THR A 83 -1.84 11.98 8.58
N LEU A 84 -0.87 11.35 9.25
CA LEU A 84 -0.13 11.97 10.35
C LEU A 84 0.69 13.18 9.88
N GLN A 85 1.31 13.13 8.70
CA GLN A 85 2.06 14.26 8.12
C GLN A 85 1.20 15.47 7.76
N ILE A 86 -0.10 15.29 7.52
CA ILE A 86 -1.05 16.40 7.35
C ILE A 86 -1.44 16.97 8.71
N ALA A 87 -1.63 16.11 9.72
CA ALA A 87 -2.06 16.50 11.05
C ALA A 87 -0.96 17.23 11.86
N LEU A 88 0.31 16.91 11.63
CA LEU A 88 1.49 17.50 12.25
C LEU A 88 2.02 18.72 11.45
#